data_AF-A0A0M3JPC5-F1
#
_entry.id   AF-A0A0M3JPC5-F1
#
_cell.length_a   1.000
_cell.length_b   1.000
_cell.length_c   1.000
_cell.angle_alpha   90.00
_cell.angle_beta   90.00
_cell.angle_gamma   90.00
#
_symmetry.space_group_name_H-M   'P 1'
#
loop_
_entity.id
_entity.type
_entity.pdbx_description
1 polymer ?
#
loop_
_entity_poly.entity_id
_entity_poly.type
_entity_poly.pdbx_seq_one_letter_code
_entity_poly.pdbx_strand_id
1 'polypeptide(L)' 'LTRLLKDCLVGNARTTMLATVSPSAEFSNETLSTLRFATQAASVALKPKVNIDPFLELVNSKSIFSNSLSVICKMMV' A
#
# COMPACT_ATOMS: atom_id res chain seq x y z
N LEU A 1 -14.70 -11.91 -1.61
CA LEU A 1 -13.61 -11.44 -0.71
C LEU A 1 -12.49 -10.73 -1.47
N THR A 2 -11.80 -11.41 -2.39
CA THR A 2 -10.61 -10.91 -3.10
C THR A 2 -10.80 -9.60 -3.87
N ARG A 3 -12.00 -9.36 -4.44
CA ARG A 3 -12.32 -8.09 -5.12
C ARG A 3 -12.32 -6.89 -4.17
N LEU A 4 -12.76 -7.07 -2.92
CA LEU A 4 -12.75 -6.02 -1.90
C LEU A 4 -11.35 -5.81 -1.31
N LEU A 5 -10.58 -6.89 -1.18
CA LEU A 5 -9.22 -6.87 -0.62
C LEU A 5 -8.13 -6.70 -1.68
N LYS A 6 -8.47 -6.26 -2.90
CA LYS A 6 -7.53 -6.13 -4.01
C LYS A 6 -6.33 -5.27 -3.61
N ASP A 7 -6.58 -4.17 -2.90
CA ASP A 7 -5.52 -3.26 -2.46
C ASP A 7 -4.63 -3.85 -1.37
N CYS A 8 -5.17 -4.74 -0.53
CA CYS A 8 -4.41 -5.47 0.48
C CYS A 8 -3.48 -6.55 -0.10
N LEU A 9 -3.76 -7.02 -1.32
CA LEU A 9 -2.98 -8.10 -1.94
C LEU A 9 -1.92 -7.59 -2.89
N VAL A 10 -2.20 -6.54 -3.68
CA VAL A 10 -1.26 -6.06 -4.72
C VAL A 10 -1.24 -4.52 -4.82
N GLY A 11 -2.02 -3.81 -4.01
CA GLY A 11 -2.26 -2.37 -4.18
C GLY A 11 -1.72 -1.48 -3.05
N ASN A 12 -2.49 -0.44 -2.76
CA ASN A 12 -2.13 0.60 -1.80
C ASN A 12 -2.66 0.26 -0.40
N ALA A 13 -1.99 -0.68 0.27
CA ALA A 13 -2.25 -1.00 1.66
C ALA A 13 -0.98 -1.52 2.34
N ARG A 14 -0.96 -1.42 3.67
CA ARG A 14 -0.02 -2.17 4.51
C ARG A 14 -0.79 -3.36 5.06
N THR A 15 -0.37 -4.57 4.70
CA THR A 15 -1.10 -5.79 5.04
C THR A 15 -0.20 -6.76 5.76
N THR A 16 -0.74 -7.36 6.82
CA THR A 16 -0.08 -8.41 7.61
C THR A 16 -0.99 -9.63 7.58
N MET A 17 -0.41 -10.80 7.31
CA MET A 17 -1.11 -12.08 7.36
C MET A 17 -0.72 -12.83 8.63
N LEU A 18 -1.72 -13.33 9.37
CA LEU A 18 -1.53 -14.22 10.50
C LEU A 18 -1.95 -15.64 10.11
N ALA A 19 -1.03 -16.59 10.18
CA ALA A 19 -1.29 -18.00 9.93
C ALA A 19 -1.52 -18.72 11.25
N THR A 20 -2.74 -19.22 11.48
CA THR A 20 -3.07 -20.05 12.64
C THR A 20 -2.91 -21.52 12.27
N VAL A 21 -2.15 -22.26 13.07
CA VAL A 21 -1.82 -23.67 12.81
C VAL A 21 -2.02 -24.52 14.05
N SER A 22 -2.30 -25.81 13.85
CA SER A 22 -2.44 -26.77 14.94
C SER A 22 -1.12 -27.50 15.18
N PRO A 23 -0.69 -27.70 16.43
CA PRO A 23 0.54 -28.41 16.74
C PRO A 23 0.39 -29.95 16.66
N SER A 24 -0.82 -30.48 16.45
CA SER A 24 -1.04 -31.94 16.40
C SER A 24 -0.52 -32.55 15.09
N ALA A 25 0.10 -33.72 15.19
CA ALA A 25 0.67 -34.45 14.06
C ALA A 25 -0.38 -34.88 13.03
N GLU A 26 -1.63 -35.09 13.45
CA GLU A 26 -2.75 -35.44 12.57
C GLU A 26 -3.05 -34.33 11.55
N PHE A 27 -2.81 -33.07 11.93
CA PHE A 27 -3.04 -31.90 11.08
C PHE A 27 -1.75 -31.36 10.43
N SER A 28 -0.68 -32.16 10.42
CA SER A 28 0.63 -31.77 9.87
C SER A 28 0.57 -31.36 8.39
N ASN A 29 -0.20 -32.08 7.59
CA ASN A 29 -0.38 -31.77 6.16
C ASN A 29 -1.06 -30.40 5.94
N GLU A 30 -2.15 -30.13 6.67
CA GLU A 30 -2.87 -28.84 6.57
C GLU A 30 -2.04 -27.68 7.12
N THR A 31 -1.30 -27.93 8.20
CA THR A 31 -0.35 -26.97 8.77
C THR A 31 0.72 -26.60 7.74
N LEU A 32 1.28 -27.59 7.06
CA LEU A 32 2.29 -27.36 6.02
C LEU A 32 1.72 -26.60 4.81
N SER A 33 0.50 -26.91 4.37
CA SER A 33 -0.22 -26.15 3.34
C SER A 33 -0.42 -24.69 3.74
N THR A 34 -0.84 -24.46 4.99
CA THR A 34 -1.05 -23.11 5.56
C THR A 34 0.25 -22.31 5.59
N LEU A 35 1.34 -22.91 6.06
CA LEU A 35 2.66 -22.27 6.12
C LEU A 35 3.21 -21.96 4.72
N ARG A 36 3.01 -22.86 3.74
CA ARG A 36 3.41 -22.61 2.35
C ARG A 36 2.68 -21.42 1.77
N PHE A 37 1.37 -21.32 1.98
CA PHE A 37 0.59 -20.18 1.52
C PHE A 37 1.03 -18.88 2.22
N ALA A 38 1.24 -18.91 3.53
CA ALA A 38 1.73 -17.74 4.28
C ALA A 38 3.10 -17.27 3.79
N THR A 39 4.00 -18.20 3.46
CA THR A 39 5.32 -17.90 2.90
C THR A 39 5.21 -17.22 1.53
N GLN A 40 4.33 -17.72 0.66
CA GLN A 40 4.07 -17.10 -0.65
C GLN A 40 3.45 -15.70 -0.47
N ALA A 41 2.46 -15.56 0.41
CA ALA A 41 1.82 -14.28 0.69
C ALA A 41 2.81 -13.23 1.23
N ALA A 42 3.77 -13.65 2.07
CA ALA A 42 4.82 -12.76 2.58
C ALA A 42 5.79 -12.27 1.49
N SER A 43 5.94 -13.00 0.38
CA SER A 43 6.79 -12.60 -0.75
C SER A 43 6.17 -11.53 -1.66
N VAL A 44 4.88 -11.22 -1.46
CA VAL A 44 4.16 -10.28 -2.31
C VAL A 44 4.56 -8.84 -1.97
N ALA A 45 5.15 -8.13 -2.94
CA ALA A 45 5.57 -6.75 -2.78
C ALA A 45 4.40 -5.77 -2.94
N LEU A 46 4.01 -5.13 -1.85
CA LEU A 46 2.99 -4.07 -1.84
C LEU A 46 3.61 -2.69 -2.11
N LYS A 47 2.80 -1.77 -2.64
CA LYS A 47 3.22 -0.38 -2.92
C LYS A 47 2.34 0.61 -2.15
N PRO A 48 2.43 0.65 -0.81
CA PRO A 48 1.66 1.59 -0.02
C PRO A 48 2.10 3.03 -0.31
N LYS A 49 1.12 3.91 -0.48
CA LYS A 49 1.24 5.36 -0.69
C LYS A 49 0.40 6.07 0.37
N VAL A 50 0.84 7.26 0.77
CA VAL A 50 0.05 8.10 1.68
C VAL A 50 -1.21 8.54 0.93
N ASN A 51 -2.37 8.26 1.50
CA ASN A 51 -3.64 8.72 0.96
C ASN A 51 -3.80 10.19 1.32
N ILE A 52 -3.76 11.06 0.32
CA ILE A 52 -3.96 12.50 0.46
C ILE A 52 -5.33 12.82 -0.13
N ASP A 53 -6.03 13.77 0.47
CA ASP A 53 -7.29 14.24 -0.08
C ASP A 53 -7.07 14.82 -1.49
N PRO A 54 -7.88 14.43 -2.48
CA PRO A 54 -7.71 14.90 -3.85
C PRO A 54 -7.85 16.43 -3.97
N PHE A 55 -8.61 17.07 -3.07
CA PHE A 55 -8.67 18.52 -3.00
C PHE A 55 -7.34 19.14 -2.52
N LEU A 56 -6.70 18.56 -1.50
CA LEU A 56 -5.38 19.01 -1.03
C LEU A 56 -4.30 18.80 -2.10
N GLU A 57 -4.36 17.71 -2.86
CA GLU A 57 -3.41 17.45 -3.94
C GLU A 57 -3.51 18.51 -5.07
N LEU A 58 -4.74 18.93 -5.41
CA LEU A 58 -4.98 20.01 -6.36
C LEU A 58 -4.51 21.37 -5.84
N VAL A 59 -4.70 21.66 -4.55
CA VAL A 59 -4.23 22.92 -3.95
C VAL A 59 -2.69 22.97 -3.91
N ASN A 60 -2.05 21.85 -3.54
CA ASN A 60 -0.59 21.75 -3.50
C ASN A 60 0.06 21.86 -4.88
N SER A 61 -0.55 21.28 -5.93
CA SER A 61 -0.04 21.44 -7.30
C SER A 61 -0.20 22.87 -7.84
N LYS A 62 -1.28 23.57 -7.46
CA LYS A 62 -1.53 24.97 -7.88
C LYS A 62 -0.64 25.99 -7.18
N SER A 63 -0.33 25.80 -5.89
CA SER A 63 0.53 26.73 -5.13
C SER A 63 1.99 26.73 -5.63
N ILE A 64 2.48 25.62 -6.15
CA ILE A 64 3.81 25.52 -6.80
C ILE A 64 3.88 26.40 -8.06
N PHE A 65 2.78 26.47 -8.83
CA PHE A 65 2.71 27.30 -10.02
C PHE A 65 2.62 28.80 -9.70
N SER A 66 1.86 29.19 -8.68
CA SER A 66 1.78 30.61 -8.27
C SER A 66 3.11 31.13 -7.71
N ASN A 67 3.84 30.28 -6.99
CA ASN A 67 5.15 30.64 -6.44
C ASN A 67 6.22 30.76 -7.54
N SER A 68 6.21 29.91 -8.57
CA SER A 68 7.12 30.06 -9.72
C SER A 68 6.84 31.33 -10.52
N LEU A 69 5.58 31.72 -10.70
CA LEU A 69 5.22 32.95 -11.41
C LEU A 69 5.64 34.21 -10.62
N SER A 70 5.53 34.16 -9.28
CA SER A 70 6.00 35.24 -8.41
C SER A 70 7.51 35.43 -8.46
N VAL A 71 8.30 34.34 -8.54
CA VAL A 71 9.76 34.41 -8.68
C VAL A 71 10.16 35.01 -10.02
N ILE A 72 9.46 34.65 -11.12
CA ILE A 72 9.74 35.22 -12.44
C ILE A 72 9.44 36.73 -12.47
N CYS A 73 8.30 37.16 -11.92
CA CYS A 73 7.96 38.59 -11.88
C CYS A 73 8.88 39.43 -10.97
N LYS A 74 9.52 38.83 -9.96
CA LYS A 74 10.43 39.53 -9.03
C LYS A 74 11.87 39.63 -9.53
N MET A 75 12.22 38.87 -10.57
CA MET A 75 13.53 38.94 -11.25
C MET A 75 13.57 39.96 -12.39
N MET A 76 12.43 40.57 -12.72
CA MET A 76 12.25 41.51 -13.82
C MET A 76 12.05 42.97 -13.36
N VAL A 77 12.23 43.24 -12.05
CA VAL A 77 12.22 44.60 -11.45
C VAL A 77 13.53 44.84 -10.72
#